data_AF-A0A963IM61-F1
#
_entry.id   AF-A0A963IM61-F1
#
_cell.length_a   1.000
_cell.length_b   1.000
_cell.length_c   1.000
_cell.angle_alpha   90.00
_cell.angle_beta   90.00
_cell.angle_gamma   90.00
#
_symmetry.space_group_name_H-M   'P 1'
#
loop_
_entity.id
_entity.type
_entity.pdbx_description
1 polymer ?
#
loop_
_entity_poly.entity_id
_entity_poly.type
_entity_poly.pdbx_seq_one_letter_code
_entity_poly.pdbx_strand_id
1 'polypeptide(L)'
;MKALRAAMVVLPLLAVVFPASASVSFSGTSGSRAASVSFDIVAGKLQVRLDNTSLADVLVPVDVLTGVFFNVSGTGGASQLSPLSALSDGPTYKNGVLQNGAGTNVGGEWAYAPVASGSLPTVNAGISSTGLGIFGSGNFNGPNLAGPVAVNGLQYGLTSAGDNLATGNGGIANNEITKHSVTFLLTPASGFSLTQISNVFFQYGTSLSEPRFPGGGGGGGPGGNEVPEPATLALFGLALLAGVGARRRGRA
;
A
#
# COMPACT_ATOMS: atom_id res chain seq x y z
N MET A 1 17.13 -62.01 -27.87
CA MET A 1 17.08 -60.84 -26.96
C MET A 1 15.84 -60.03 -27.31
N LYS A 2 14.87 -59.93 -26.41
CA LYS A 2 13.58 -59.24 -26.65
C LYS A 2 13.74 -57.76 -26.33
N ALA A 3 13.56 -56.88 -27.32
CA ALA A 3 13.63 -55.43 -27.11
C ALA A 3 12.35 -54.94 -26.41
N LEU A 4 12.52 -54.43 -25.19
CA LEU A 4 11.46 -53.82 -24.38
C LEU A 4 11.15 -52.43 -24.96
N ARG A 5 9.95 -52.25 -25.51
CA ARG A 5 9.47 -50.93 -25.97
C ARG A 5 8.95 -50.16 -24.77
N ALA A 6 9.67 -49.11 -24.35
CA ALA A 6 9.24 -48.19 -23.31
C ALA A 6 8.06 -47.33 -23.83
N ALA A 7 6.89 -47.48 -23.22
CA ALA A 7 5.74 -46.61 -23.46
C ALA A 7 5.91 -45.35 -22.59
N MET A 8 6.16 -44.20 -23.22
CA MET A 8 6.23 -42.90 -22.56
C MET A 8 4.80 -42.39 -22.30
N VAL A 9 4.35 -42.44 -21.05
CA VAL A 9 3.08 -41.84 -20.61
C VAL A 9 3.30 -40.34 -20.48
N VAL A 10 2.68 -39.55 -21.36
CA VAL A 10 2.64 -38.09 -21.25
C VAL A 10 1.46 -37.73 -20.36
N LEU A 11 1.75 -37.30 -19.12
CA LEU A 11 0.74 -36.78 -18.21
C LEU A 11 0.40 -35.33 -18.60
N PRO A 12 -0.87 -34.98 -18.88
CA PRO A 12 -1.25 -33.59 -19.11
C PRO A 12 -1.17 -32.83 -17.78
N LEU A 13 -0.27 -31.85 -17.71
CA LEU A 13 -0.20 -30.91 -16.59
C LEU A 13 -1.41 -29.97 -16.69
N LEU A 14 -2.44 -30.19 -15.86
CA LEU A 14 -3.53 -29.23 -15.70
C LEU A 14 -2.96 -27.97 -15.02
N ALA A 15 -2.80 -26.89 -15.78
CA ALA A 15 -2.49 -25.58 -15.22
C ALA A 15 -3.76 -25.04 -14.55
N VAL A 16 -3.82 -25.10 -13.22
CA VAL A 16 -4.85 -24.41 -12.45
C VAL A 16 -4.52 -22.92 -12.48
N VAL A 17 -5.26 -22.17 -13.29
CA VAL A 17 -5.18 -20.71 -13.31
C VAL A 17 -6.06 -20.21 -12.16
N PHE A 18 -5.43 -19.73 -11.09
CA PHE A 18 -6.14 -18.95 -10.09
C PHE A 18 -6.33 -17.53 -10.63
N PRO A 19 -7.52 -16.93 -10.55
CA PRO A 19 -7.67 -15.51 -10.84
C PRO A 19 -6.81 -14.74 -9.84
N ALA A 20 -5.77 -14.07 -10.31
CA ALA A 20 -5.12 -13.03 -9.53
C ALA A 20 -6.11 -11.87 -9.40
N SER A 21 -6.46 -11.49 -8.18
CA SER A 21 -7.18 -10.25 -7.96
C SER A 21 -6.22 -9.12 -8.32
N ALA A 22 -6.61 -8.23 -9.24
CA ALA A 22 -5.78 -7.09 -9.59
C ALA A 22 -5.72 -6.12 -8.40
N SER A 23 -4.52 -5.67 -8.04
CA SER A 23 -4.35 -4.60 -7.05
C SER A 23 -5.00 -3.31 -7.56
N VAL A 24 -5.58 -2.53 -6.67
CA VAL A 24 -6.14 -1.19 -6.98
C VAL A 24 -5.21 -0.14 -6.42
N SER A 25 -4.85 0.88 -7.21
CA SER A 25 -3.95 1.94 -6.76
C SER A 25 -4.50 3.35 -6.98
N PHE A 26 -4.10 4.27 -6.11
CA PHE A 26 -4.45 5.67 -6.16
C PHE A 26 -3.19 6.50 -5.95
N SER A 27 -3.05 7.62 -6.67
CA SER A 27 -1.94 8.53 -6.51
C SER A 27 -2.37 9.98 -6.69
N GLY A 28 -1.63 10.91 -6.10
CA GLY A 28 -1.93 12.32 -6.22
C GLY A 28 -0.72 13.18 -5.90
N THR A 29 -0.81 14.45 -6.29
CA THR A 29 0.24 15.46 -6.04
C THR A 29 -0.39 16.79 -5.65
N SER A 30 0.27 17.55 -4.79
CA SER A 30 -0.08 18.93 -4.46
C SER A 30 1.18 19.72 -4.11
N GLY A 31 1.56 20.67 -4.96
CA GLY A 31 2.83 21.39 -4.82
C GLY A 31 4.03 20.43 -4.81
N SER A 32 4.84 20.47 -3.77
CA SER A 32 6.00 19.59 -3.55
C SER A 32 5.63 18.22 -2.94
N ARG A 33 4.35 17.92 -2.74
CA ARG A 33 3.89 16.67 -2.12
C ARG A 33 3.37 15.72 -3.16
N ALA A 34 3.68 14.44 -2.99
CA ALA A 34 3.20 13.37 -3.85
C ALA A 34 3.07 12.10 -3.01
N ALA A 35 1.97 11.40 -3.19
CA ALA A 35 1.70 10.17 -2.45
C ALA A 35 0.99 9.15 -3.35
N SER A 36 1.16 7.87 -3.01
CA SER A 36 0.39 6.77 -3.58
C SER A 36 -0.06 5.81 -2.50
N VAL A 37 -1.16 5.11 -2.75
CA VAL A 37 -1.58 3.97 -1.96
C VAL A 37 -2.02 2.84 -2.89
N SER A 38 -1.63 1.62 -2.58
CA SER A 38 -2.11 0.41 -3.26
C SER A 38 -2.83 -0.51 -2.29
N PHE A 39 -3.94 -1.08 -2.75
CA PHE A 39 -4.75 -2.07 -2.04
C PHE A 39 -4.67 -3.40 -2.79
N ASP A 40 -4.30 -4.47 -2.08
CA ASP A 40 -4.19 -5.81 -2.65
C ASP A 40 -4.71 -6.88 -1.67
N ILE A 41 -5.15 -8.03 -2.19
CA ILE A 41 -5.55 -9.18 -1.37
C ILE A 41 -4.45 -10.24 -1.43
N VAL A 42 -3.64 -10.30 -0.37
CA VAL A 42 -2.54 -11.27 -0.25
C VAL A 42 -2.87 -12.26 0.85
N ALA A 43 -2.93 -13.56 0.51
CA ALA A 43 -3.23 -14.64 1.45
C ALA A 43 -4.51 -14.40 2.30
N GLY A 44 -5.54 -13.79 1.70
CA GLY A 44 -6.81 -13.47 2.36
C GLY A 44 -6.76 -12.28 3.32
N LYS A 45 -5.68 -11.50 3.31
CA LYS A 45 -5.55 -10.22 4.03
C LYS A 45 -5.57 -9.07 3.04
N LEU A 46 -6.10 -7.93 3.49
CA LEU A 46 -5.98 -6.68 2.75
C LEU A 46 -4.61 -6.07 3.07
N GLN A 47 -3.75 -6.01 2.07
CA GLN A 47 -2.51 -5.28 2.11
C GLN A 47 -2.74 -3.85 1.62
N VAL A 48 -2.39 -2.87 2.43
CA VAL A 48 -2.44 -1.45 2.10
C VAL A 48 -1.02 -0.91 2.18
N ARG A 49 -0.44 -0.54 1.05
CA ARG A 49 0.89 0.08 1.02
C ARG A 49 0.73 1.57 0.76
N LEU A 50 1.26 2.40 1.65
CA LEU A 50 1.22 3.86 1.56
C LEU A 50 2.63 4.39 1.32
N ASP A 51 2.80 5.16 0.25
CA ASP A 51 4.08 5.72 -0.16
C ASP A 51 4.01 7.25 -0.24
N ASN A 52 5.04 7.92 0.28
CA ASN A 52 5.34 9.32 -0.01
C ASN A 52 6.28 9.38 -1.22
N THR A 53 5.70 9.46 -2.41
CA THR A 53 6.41 9.38 -3.69
C THR A 53 7.12 10.68 -4.08
N SER A 54 7.04 11.73 -3.26
CA SER A 54 7.69 13.00 -3.56
C SER A 54 9.20 12.88 -3.65
N LEU A 55 9.79 13.68 -4.53
CA LEU A 55 11.24 13.85 -4.66
C LEU A 55 11.74 15.14 -3.98
N ALA A 56 10.85 15.92 -3.38
CA ALA A 56 11.21 17.16 -2.69
C ALA A 56 11.68 16.87 -1.26
N ASP A 57 12.57 17.72 -0.75
CA ASP A 57 13.08 17.65 0.61
C ASP A 57 11.97 17.93 1.66
N VAL A 58 12.00 17.25 2.81
CA VAL A 58 11.00 17.44 3.88
C VAL A 58 11.56 18.38 4.94
N LEU A 59 11.13 19.64 4.91
CA LEU A 59 11.72 20.69 5.74
C LEU A 59 10.89 21.05 6.97
N VAL A 60 9.58 20.83 6.94
CA VAL A 60 8.65 21.19 8.03
C VAL A 60 7.59 20.09 8.26
N PRO A 61 7.01 19.99 9.47
CA PRO A 61 6.03 18.94 9.82
C PRO A 61 4.91 18.75 8.81
N VAL A 62 4.44 19.85 8.23
CA VAL A 62 3.36 19.84 7.26
C VAL A 62 3.73 19.10 5.98
N ASP A 63 5.01 18.82 5.69
CA ASP A 63 5.47 18.07 4.50
C ASP A 63 5.62 16.56 4.74
N VAL A 64 5.35 16.08 5.96
CA VAL A 64 5.33 14.66 6.29
C VAL A 64 3.96 14.06 5.94
N LEU A 65 3.94 12.96 5.21
CA LEU A 65 2.72 12.20 4.93
C LEU A 65 2.37 11.38 6.17
N THR A 66 1.21 11.63 6.74
CA THR A 66 0.81 11.11 8.06
C THR A 66 -0.42 10.23 8.02
N GLY A 67 -1.17 10.25 6.92
CA GLY A 67 -2.32 9.38 6.80
C GLY A 67 -2.89 9.24 5.41
N VAL A 68 -3.75 8.24 5.29
CA VAL A 68 -4.58 7.98 4.11
C VAL A 68 -6.01 7.71 4.56
N PHE A 69 -6.96 8.33 3.87
CA PHE A 69 -8.38 8.19 4.11
C PHE A 69 -9.07 7.64 2.88
N PHE A 70 -10.09 6.82 3.07
CA PHE A 70 -10.81 6.17 1.99
C PHE A 70 -12.23 5.78 2.41
N ASN A 71 -13.04 5.40 1.43
CA ASN A 71 -14.32 4.77 1.64
C ASN A 71 -14.22 3.26 1.52
N VAL A 72 -14.91 2.57 2.41
CA VAL A 72 -15.32 1.18 2.28
C VAL A 72 -16.83 1.15 2.13
N SER A 73 -17.32 0.80 0.95
CA SER A 73 -18.76 0.64 0.69
C SER A 73 -19.27 -0.74 1.12
N GLY A 74 -20.58 -0.93 1.20
CA GLY A 74 -21.20 -2.20 1.62
C GLY A 74 -21.56 -2.27 3.11
N THR A 75 -22.20 -3.38 3.50
CA THR A 75 -22.72 -3.58 4.86
C THR A 75 -21.58 -3.66 5.87
N GLY A 76 -21.55 -2.74 6.83
CA GLY A 76 -20.51 -2.63 7.85
C GLY A 76 -19.40 -1.61 7.52
N GLY A 77 -19.31 -1.12 6.28
CA GLY A 77 -18.37 -0.08 5.86
C GLY A 77 -16.95 -0.30 6.40
N ALA A 78 -16.36 0.71 7.02
CA ALA A 78 -15.02 0.62 7.60
C ALA A 78 -14.88 -0.43 8.72
N SER A 79 -15.96 -0.83 9.40
CA SER A 79 -15.92 -1.90 10.39
C SER A 79 -15.72 -3.29 9.76
N GLN A 80 -15.74 -3.41 8.43
CA GLN A 80 -15.36 -4.63 7.74
C GLN A 80 -13.85 -4.91 7.79
N LEU A 81 -13.01 -3.96 8.22
CA LEU A 81 -11.57 -4.14 8.28
C LEU A 81 -11.09 -4.07 9.72
N SER A 82 -10.27 -5.04 10.12
CA SER A 82 -9.61 -5.06 11.43
C SER A 82 -8.09 -4.96 11.25
N PRO A 83 -7.40 -4.04 11.94
CA PRO A 83 -5.94 -3.88 11.81
C PRO A 83 -5.20 -5.13 12.31
N LEU A 84 -4.11 -5.51 11.64
CA LEU A 84 -3.31 -6.70 11.97
C LEU A 84 -1.83 -6.37 12.18
N SER A 85 -1.16 -5.74 11.22
CA SER A 85 0.26 -5.38 11.32
C SER A 85 0.60 -4.15 10.50
N ALA A 86 1.66 -3.43 10.87
CA ALA A 86 2.27 -2.40 10.03
C ALA A 86 3.78 -2.59 10.02
N LEU A 87 4.37 -2.68 8.82
CA LEU A 87 5.80 -2.83 8.62
C LEU A 87 6.32 -1.63 7.84
N SER A 88 7.43 -1.04 8.30
CA SER A 88 8.15 -0.05 7.52
C SER A 88 8.76 -0.72 6.29
N ASP A 89 8.59 -0.14 5.11
CA ASP A 89 9.28 -0.62 3.91
C ASP A 89 10.59 0.14 3.71
N GLY A 90 10.73 1.30 4.36
CA GLY A 90 11.97 2.08 4.42
C GLY A 90 12.55 2.18 5.83
N PRO A 91 13.80 2.67 5.94
CA PRO A 91 14.44 2.96 7.22
C PRO A 91 13.78 4.13 7.95
N THR A 92 13.80 4.09 9.29
CA THR A 92 13.34 5.16 10.18
C THR A 92 14.53 5.90 10.77
N TYR A 93 14.49 7.22 10.71
CA TYR A 93 15.56 8.10 11.19
C TYR A 93 15.08 9.06 12.26
N LYS A 94 16.01 9.45 13.12
CA LYS A 94 15.87 10.56 14.06
C LYS A 94 17.16 11.36 14.03
N ASN A 95 17.06 12.65 13.73
CA ASN A 95 18.20 13.56 13.59
C ASN A 95 19.30 13.02 12.66
N GLY A 96 18.92 12.46 11.52
CA GLY A 96 19.84 11.83 10.56
C GLY A 96 20.45 10.49 11.01
N VAL A 97 20.15 10.01 12.23
CA VAL A 97 20.64 8.74 12.77
C VAL A 97 19.59 7.66 12.56
N LEU A 98 20.02 6.53 11.98
CA LEU A 98 19.18 5.35 11.79
C LEU A 98 18.73 4.81 13.16
N GLN A 99 17.42 4.76 13.37
CA GLN A 99 16.83 4.13 14.55
C GLN A 99 16.42 2.69 14.24
N ASN A 100 15.76 2.49 13.10
CA ASN A 100 15.19 1.21 12.69
C ASN A 100 15.38 0.99 11.18
N GLY A 101 15.62 -0.27 10.78
CA GLY A 101 15.70 -0.65 9.38
C GLY A 101 14.32 -0.83 8.74
N ALA A 102 14.32 -1.09 7.43
CA ALA A 102 13.13 -1.61 6.75
C ALA A 102 12.75 -2.99 7.32
N GLY A 103 11.46 -3.31 7.31
CA GLY A 103 10.86 -4.51 7.89
C GLY A 103 10.56 -4.40 9.38
N THR A 104 10.84 -3.26 10.02
CA THR A 104 10.51 -3.04 11.42
C THR A 104 9.00 -2.94 11.61
N ASN A 105 8.49 -3.60 12.64
CA ASN A 105 7.09 -3.47 13.03
C ASN A 105 6.86 -2.11 13.69
N VAL A 106 6.15 -1.24 12.97
CA VAL A 106 5.80 0.13 13.37
C VAL A 106 4.32 0.24 13.79
N GLY A 107 3.63 -0.88 14.05
CA GLY A 107 2.18 -0.87 14.27
C GLY A 107 1.72 -0.19 15.57
N GLY A 108 2.62 0.05 16.52
CA GLY A 108 2.35 0.89 17.69
C GLY A 108 2.28 2.39 17.36
N GLU A 109 2.77 2.78 16.18
CA GLU A 109 2.89 4.18 15.72
C GLU A 109 1.80 4.57 14.73
N TRP A 110 0.93 3.62 14.35
CA TRP A 110 -0.11 3.80 13.35
C TRP A 110 -1.44 3.25 13.86
N ALA A 111 -2.52 3.96 13.54
CA ALA A 111 -3.87 3.58 13.91
C ALA A 111 -4.78 3.50 12.69
N TYR A 112 -5.61 2.46 12.66
CA TYR A 112 -6.77 2.36 11.79
C TYR A 112 -8.04 2.71 12.57
N ALA A 113 -8.96 3.45 11.96
CA ALA A 113 -10.27 3.69 12.57
C ALA A 113 -11.36 3.89 11.51
N PRO A 114 -12.61 3.48 11.82
CA PRO A 114 -13.78 4.07 11.20
C PRO A 114 -13.80 5.57 11.46
N VAL A 115 -14.07 6.36 10.42
CA VAL A 115 -14.16 7.82 10.48
C VAL A 115 -15.62 8.20 10.38
N ALA A 116 -16.12 8.94 11.38
CA ALA A 116 -17.50 9.41 11.39
C ALA A 116 -17.72 10.50 10.32
N SER A 117 -18.91 10.47 9.71
CA SER A 117 -19.36 11.52 8.79
C SER A 117 -19.35 12.88 9.51
N GLY A 118 -18.48 13.80 9.08
CA GLY A 118 -18.37 15.15 9.65
C GLY A 118 -16.93 15.60 9.90
N SER A 119 -16.03 14.70 10.27
CA SER A 119 -14.60 15.03 10.45
C SER A 119 -13.87 15.20 9.11
N LEU A 120 -14.27 14.41 8.12
CA LEU A 120 -13.81 14.47 6.73
C LEU A 120 -15.01 14.16 5.82
N PRO A 121 -15.40 15.06 4.90
CA PRO A 121 -16.51 14.77 4.00
C PRO A 121 -16.14 13.59 3.10
N THR A 122 -17.09 12.67 2.92
CA THR A 122 -17.06 11.58 1.92
C THR A 122 -16.08 10.43 2.13
N VAL A 123 -15.48 10.28 3.32
CA VAL A 123 -14.69 9.08 3.70
C VAL A 123 -15.27 8.44 4.96
N ASN A 124 -15.05 7.13 5.15
CA ASN A 124 -15.50 6.42 6.34
C ASN A 124 -14.41 5.56 7.01
N ALA A 125 -13.22 5.49 6.45
CA ALA A 125 -12.06 4.78 6.98
C ALA A 125 -10.80 5.63 6.89
N GLY A 126 -9.85 5.40 7.80
CA GLY A 126 -8.54 6.04 7.72
C GLY A 126 -7.46 5.24 8.45
N ILE A 127 -6.23 5.45 7.99
CA ILE A 127 -4.99 5.00 8.63
C ILE A 127 -4.15 6.26 8.87
N SER A 128 -3.66 6.45 10.10
CA SER A 128 -2.89 7.64 10.46
C SER A 128 -1.83 7.34 11.53
N SER A 129 -0.67 8.00 11.44
CA SER A 129 0.34 8.05 12.50
C SER A 129 0.08 9.14 13.53
N THR A 130 -0.96 9.96 13.29
CA THR A 130 -1.29 11.13 14.11
C THR A 130 -2.76 11.14 14.50
N GLY A 131 -3.08 11.85 15.57
CA GLY A 131 -4.37 11.75 16.24
C GLY A 131 -5.50 12.37 15.44
N LEU A 132 -5.28 13.55 14.87
CA LEU A 132 -6.25 14.29 14.06
C LEU A 132 -7.63 14.49 14.73
N GLY A 133 -7.73 14.30 16.04
CA GLY A 133 -9.01 14.23 16.78
C GLY A 133 -9.87 12.99 16.50
N ILE A 134 -9.34 11.99 15.79
CA ILE A 134 -10.03 10.78 15.35
C ILE A 134 -9.36 9.52 15.94
N PHE A 135 -8.03 9.47 15.94
CA PHE A 135 -7.22 8.33 16.32
C PHE A 135 -6.69 8.49 17.76
N GLY A 136 -6.73 7.42 18.54
CA GLY A 136 -6.34 7.44 19.97
C GLY A 136 -4.97 6.81 20.24
N SER A 137 -4.75 5.57 19.77
CA SER A 137 -3.51 4.81 19.98
C SER A 137 -3.23 3.90 18.81
N GLY A 138 -1.96 3.49 18.64
CA GLY A 138 -1.59 2.50 17.65
C GLY A 138 -2.34 1.17 17.85
N ASN A 139 -2.76 0.54 16.75
CA ASN A 139 -3.59 -0.67 16.82
C ASN A 139 -3.26 -1.72 15.75
N PHE A 140 -2.13 -1.58 15.07
CA PHE A 140 -1.61 -2.57 14.13
C PHE A 140 -0.65 -3.56 14.82
N ASN A 141 -0.87 -3.90 16.08
CA ASN A 141 0.08 -4.65 16.92
C ASN A 141 1.49 -4.02 16.94
N GLY A 142 2.45 -4.65 17.62
CA GLY A 142 3.82 -4.14 17.69
C GLY A 142 4.08 -3.16 18.84
N PRO A 143 5.36 -2.85 19.10
CA PRO A 143 5.76 -1.99 20.20
C PRO A 143 5.49 -0.51 19.89
N ASN A 144 5.42 0.29 20.95
CA ASN A 144 5.61 1.73 20.85
C ASN A 144 7.12 2.02 20.75
N LEU A 145 7.58 2.39 19.55
CA LEU A 145 8.96 2.73 19.23
C LEU A 145 9.29 4.17 19.65
N ALA A 146 8.36 5.11 19.43
CA ALA A 146 8.54 6.51 19.83
C ALA A 146 7.40 6.94 20.77
N GLY A 147 7.74 7.54 21.91
CA GLY A 147 6.73 8.03 22.84
C GLY A 147 6.06 9.31 22.35
N PRO A 148 4.78 9.57 22.71
CA PRO A 148 3.93 8.78 23.62
C PRO A 148 3.17 7.63 22.91
N VAL A 149 2.57 6.71 23.69
CA VAL A 149 1.76 5.57 23.18
C VAL A 149 0.55 5.99 22.34
N ALA A 150 0.07 7.22 22.57
CA ALA A 150 -0.99 7.79 21.74
C ALA A 150 -0.40 8.27 20.42
N VAL A 151 -1.07 7.96 19.31
CA VAL A 151 -0.79 8.58 18.01
C VAL A 151 -1.22 10.05 18.08
N ASN A 152 -0.39 10.93 18.63
CA ASN A 152 -0.78 12.33 18.90
C ASN A 152 0.37 13.30 18.67
N GLY A 153 0.55 13.71 17.43
CA GLY A 153 1.61 14.61 16.98
C GLY A 153 2.42 13.99 15.85
N LEU A 154 3.60 14.54 15.58
CA LEU A 154 4.48 14.12 14.48
C LEU A 154 5.53 13.09 14.92
N GLN A 155 5.25 12.25 15.92
CA GLN A 155 6.24 11.29 16.43
C GLN A 155 6.64 10.28 15.37
N TYR A 156 5.71 9.96 14.46
CA TYR A 156 5.90 9.10 13.31
C TYR A 156 5.19 9.66 12.07
N GLY A 157 5.62 9.17 10.91
CA GLY A 157 5.04 9.49 9.60
C GLY A 157 5.97 9.04 8.48
N LEU A 158 5.70 9.51 7.27
CA LEU A 158 6.49 9.22 6.07
C LEU A 158 7.16 10.48 5.52
N THR A 159 8.49 10.53 5.54
CA THR A 159 9.22 11.50 4.71
C THR A 159 9.20 11.06 3.25
N SER A 160 9.45 12.02 2.35
CA SER A 160 9.45 11.79 0.92
C SER A 160 10.59 10.85 0.49
N ALA A 161 10.45 10.23 -0.69
CA ALA A 161 11.53 9.45 -1.28
C ALA A 161 12.80 10.30 -1.52
N GLY A 162 12.62 11.58 -1.87
CA GLY A 162 13.72 12.53 -2.10
C GLY A 162 14.31 13.19 -0.85
N ASP A 163 13.80 12.89 0.33
CA ASP A 163 14.17 13.57 1.58
C ASP A 163 15.67 13.53 1.88
N ASN A 164 16.23 14.67 2.25
CA ASN A 164 17.58 14.79 2.77
C ASN A 164 17.54 14.83 4.30
N LEU A 165 17.99 13.74 4.91
CA LEU A 165 17.91 13.53 6.36
C LEU A 165 18.73 14.55 7.19
N ALA A 166 19.59 15.34 6.55
CA ALA A 166 20.43 16.35 7.19
C ALA A 166 19.80 17.75 7.25
N THR A 167 18.67 18.00 6.58
CA THR A 167 18.11 19.35 6.37
C THR A 167 16.75 19.58 7.05
N GLY A 168 16.15 18.54 7.65
CA GLY A 168 14.86 18.65 8.32
C GLY A 168 14.86 19.65 9.49
N ASN A 169 13.88 20.55 9.51
CA ASN A 169 13.68 21.56 10.56
C ASN A 169 12.37 21.34 11.33
N GLY A 170 12.12 22.17 12.36
CA GLY A 170 10.77 22.40 12.88
C GLY A 170 10.06 21.21 13.54
N GLY A 171 10.81 20.25 14.08
CA GLY A 171 10.25 19.07 14.76
C GLY A 171 10.43 17.76 14.00
N ILE A 172 10.83 17.77 12.73
CA ILE A 172 11.13 16.52 12.01
C ILE A 172 12.35 15.82 12.61
N ALA A 173 13.44 16.56 12.83
CA ALA A 173 14.70 16.01 13.33
C ALA A 173 14.60 15.35 14.72
N ASN A 174 13.62 15.74 15.55
CA ASN A 174 13.46 15.20 16.90
C ASN A 174 12.54 13.97 16.96
N ASN A 175 11.90 13.62 15.85
CA ASN A 175 10.95 12.52 15.76
C ASN A 175 11.52 11.35 14.95
N GLU A 176 10.90 10.18 15.09
CA GLU A 176 11.27 8.97 14.38
C GLU A 176 10.44 8.88 13.11
N ILE A 177 10.96 9.38 12.00
CA ILE A 177 10.22 9.42 10.74
C ILE A 177 10.73 8.35 9.79
N THR A 178 9.80 7.55 9.27
CA THR A 178 10.09 6.50 8.30
C THR A 178 10.24 7.12 6.93
N LYS A 179 11.29 6.77 6.19
CA LYS A 179 11.45 7.23 4.82
C LYS A 179 10.59 6.38 3.89
N HIS A 180 9.98 7.01 2.89
CA HIS A 180 9.36 6.36 1.73
C HIS A 180 7.97 5.74 1.99
N SER A 181 7.88 4.57 2.63
CA SER A 181 6.60 3.85 2.72
C SER A 181 6.46 2.93 3.93
N VAL A 182 5.21 2.59 4.21
CA VAL A 182 4.77 1.60 5.19
C VAL A 182 3.70 0.71 4.56
N THR A 183 3.77 -0.58 4.85
CA THR A 183 2.77 -1.57 4.46
C THR A 183 1.95 -2.02 5.67
N PHE A 184 0.64 -1.85 5.57
CA PHE A 184 -0.34 -2.27 6.56
C PHE A 184 -1.02 -3.56 6.11
N LEU A 185 -1.27 -4.47 7.05
CA LEU A 185 -2.15 -5.61 6.87
C LEU A 185 -3.41 -5.42 7.70
N LEU A 186 -4.55 -5.63 7.07
CA LEU A 186 -5.86 -5.69 7.70
C LEU A 186 -6.50 -7.05 7.43
N THR A 187 -7.28 -7.54 8.39
CA THR A 187 -8.16 -8.68 8.20
C THR A 187 -9.51 -8.16 7.71
N PRO A 188 -9.89 -8.42 6.44
CA PRO A 188 -11.20 -8.07 5.95
C PRO A 188 -12.26 -9.06 6.42
N ALA A 189 -13.50 -8.60 6.54
CA ALA A 189 -14.67 -9.45 6.76
C ALA A 189 -14.94 -10.32 5.52
N SER A 190 -15.68 -11.41 5.73
CA SER A 190 -16.10 -12.29 4.63
C SER A 190 -16.88 -11.50 3.57
N GLY A 191 -16.57 -11.76 2.30
CA GLY A 191 -17.21 -11.08 1.16
C GLY A 191 -16.64 -9.71 0.81
N PHE A 192 -15.60 -9.24 1.52
CA PHE A 192 -14.91 -8.01 1.15
C PHE A 192 -14.25 -8.11 -0.23
N SER A 193 -14.29 -7.03 -1.00
CA SER A 193 -13.68 -6.88 -2.32
C SER A 193 -13.01 -5.52 -2.46
N LEU A 194 -11.91 -5.47 -3.23
CA LEU A 194 -11.22 -4.21 -3.56
C LEU A 194 -12.12 -3.20 -4.28
N THR A 195 -13.17 -3.66 -4.97
CA THR A 195 -14.18 -2.78 -5.60
C THR A 195 -14.96 -1.93 -4.59
N GLN A 196 -14.92 -2.28 -3.31
CA GLN A 196 -15.55 -1.49 -2.25
C GLN A 196 -14.73 -0.26 -1.85
N ILE A 197 -13.45 -0.19 -2.26
CA ILE A 197 -12.54 0.91 -1.94
C ILE A 197 -12.70 2.06 -2.94
N SER A 198 -12.91 3.27 -2.43
CA SER A 198 -13.06 4.47 -3.25
C SER A 198 -12.70 5.75 -2.48
N ASN A 199 -12.76 6.91 -3.13
CA ASN A 199 -12.60 8.24 -2.53
C ASN A 199 -11.37 8.36 -1.63
N VAL A 200 -10.20 8.11 -2.20
CA VAL A 200 -8.93 8.17 -1.48
C VAL A 200 -8.46 9.61 -1.34
N PHE A 201 -7.96 9.97 -0.16
CA PHE A 201 -7.25 11.24 0.08
C PHE A 201 -6.02 11.01 0.94
N PHE A 202 -4.98 11.78 0.68
CA PHE A 202 -3.74 11.76 1.43
C PHE A 202 -3.72 12.94 2.41
N GLN A 203 -3.28 12.69 3.64
CA GLN A 203 -3.18 13.69 4.70
C GLN A 203 -1.73 13.90 5.07
N TYR A 204 -1.33 15.17 5.14
CA TYR A 204 -0.01 15.57 5.60
C TYR A 204 -0.11 16.37 6.91
N GLY A 205 0.93 16.30 7.74
CA GLY A 205 0.99 17.00 9.03
C GLY A 205 0.14 16.37 10.14
N THR A 206 -0.12 17.13 11.19
CA THR A 206 -0.77 16.70 12.45
C THR A 206 -2.19 17.25 12.66
N SER A 207 -2.76 17.98 11.69
CA SER A 207 -4.10 18.58 11.75
C SER A 207 -4.92 18.33 10.47
N LEU A 208 -6.24 18.20 10.62
CA LEU A 208 -7.16 18.11 9.47
C LEU A 208 -7.28 19.40 8.66
N SER A 209 -6.76 20.52 9.17
CA SER A 209 -6.66 21.80 8.45
C SER A 209 -5.38 21.94 7.63
N GLU A 210 -4.43 21.01 7.79
CA GLU A 210 -3.20 20.97 7.00
C GLU A 210 -3.45 20.32 5.63
N PRO A 211 -2.52 20.45 4.67
CA PRO A 211 -2.78 20.10 3.31
C PRO A 211 -3.09 18.62 3.13
N ARG A 212 -4.09 18.41 2.28
CA ARG A 212 -4.60 17.12 1.86
C ARG A 212 -5.01 17.21 0.40
N PHE A 213 -4.98 16.10 -0.31
CA PHE A 213 -5.38 16.07 -1.71
C PHE A 213 -5.96 14.71 -2.10
N PRO A 214 -6.87 14.67 -3.09
CA PRO A 214 -7.44 13.42 -3.57
C PRO A 214 -6.38 12.56 -4.26
N GLY A 215 -6.49 11.25 -4.11
CA GLY A 215 -5.85 10.28 -4.97
C GLY A 215 -6.70 10.06 -6.22
N GLY A 216 -6.15 10.37 -7.39
CA GLY A 216 -6.71 9.96 -8.66
C GLY A 216 -6.55 8.45 -8.84
N GLY A 217 -7.57 7.79 -9.37
CA GLY A 217 -7.52 6.35 -9.65
C GLY A 217 -6.44 6.05 -10.69
N GLY A 218 -5.40 5.32 -10.26
CA GLY A 218 -4.37 4.77 -11.12
C GLY A 218 -4.63 3.28 -11.32
N GLY A 219 -5.44 2.93 -12.31
CA GLY A 219 -5.59 1.56 -12.81
C GLY A 219 -6.56 0.65 -12.03
N GLY A 220 -7.48 0.01 -12.78
CA GLY A 220 -8.19 -1.21 -12.38
C GLY A 220 -9.70 -1.14 -12.11
N GLY A 221 -10.32 0.05 -12.14
CA GLY A 221 -11.79 0.23 -12.09
C GLY A 221 -12.36 0.71 -13.43
N PRO A 222 -13.64 0.44 -13.75
CA PRO A 222 -14.19 0.54 -15.11
C PRO A 222 -14.17 1.98 -15.60
N GLY A 223 -13.13 2.35 -16.35
CA GLY A 223 -12.94 3.69 -16.90
C GLY A 223 -11.49 4.18 -16.97
N GLY A 224 -10.54 3.52 -16.29
CA GLY A 224 -9.11 3.80 -16.47
C GLY A 224 -8.51 2.91 -17.56
N ASN A 225 -7.88 3.51 -18.58
CA ASN A 225 -7.19 2.80 -19.66
C ASN A 225 -6.31 1.67 -19.11
N GLU A 226 -6.72 0.43 -19.35
CA GLU A 226 -5.92 -0.76 -19.11
C GLU A 226 -4.66 -0.66 -19.96
N VAL A 227 -3.54 -0.32 -19.34
CA VAL A 227 -2.24 -0.71 -19.88
C VAL A 227 -2.04 -2.15 -19.40
N PRO A 228 -2.05 -3.16 -20.29
CA PRO A 228 -1.87 -4.54 -19.86
C PRO A 228 -0.49 -4.72 -19.25
N GLU A 229 -0.46 -5.19 -18.00
CA GLU A 229 0.78 -5.66 -17.38
C GLU A 229 1.27 -6.95 -18.05
N PRO A 230 2.60 -7.24 -18.03
CA PRO A 230 3.35 -7.96 -19.07
C PRO A 230 2.99 -9.43 -19.36
N ALA A 231 1.93 -9.99 -18.78
CA ALA A 231 1.51 -11.37 -19.03
C ALA A 231 1.04 -11.60 -20.48
N THR A 232 0.52 -10.57 -21.16
CA THR A 232 0.13 -10.66 -22.58
C THR A 232 1.33 -10.86 -23.50
N LEU A 233 2.49 -10.28 -23.17
CA LEU A 233 3.74 -10.51 -23.91
C LEU A 233 4.24 -11.96 -23.71
N ALA A 234 4.10 -12.50 -22.50
CA ALA A 234 4.44 -13.90 -22.23
C ALA A 234 3.56 -14.87 -23.02
N LEU A 235 2.25 -14.59 -23.12
CA LEU A 235 1.32 -15.44 -23.88
C LEU A 235 1.55 -15.34 -25.40
N PHE A 236 1.88 -14.15 -25.92
CA PHE A 236 2.30 -13.98 -27.32
C PHE A 236 3.62 -14.70 -27.62
N GLY A 237 4.60 -14.64 -26.71
CA GLY A 237 5.86 -15.36 -26.83
C GLY A 237 5.68 -16.88 -26.87
N LEU A 238 4.81 -17.41 -26.02
CA LEU A 238 4.47 -18.85 -26.00
C LEU A 238 3.67 -19.28 -27.24
N ALA A 239 2.74 -18.45 -27.72
CA ALA A 239 1.97 -18.73 -28.95
C ALA A 239 2.87 -18.77 -30.21
N LEU A 240 3.86 -17.88 -30.29
CA LEU A 240 4.87 -17.90 -31.38
C LEU A 240 5.75 -19.15 -31.32
N LEU A 241 6.19 -19.57 -30.13
CA LEU A 241 6.98 -20.79 -29.96
C LEU A 241 6.20 -22.06 -30.34
N ALA A 242 4.92 -22.14 -29.96
CA ALA A 242 4.04 -23.23 -30.34
C ALA A 242 3.78 -23.28 -31.86
N GLY A 243 3.57 -22.12 -32.50
CA GLY A 243 3.37 -22.02 -33.94
C GLY A 243 4.60 -22.42 -34.78
N VAL A 244 5.80 -22.06 -34.32
CA VAL A 244 7.07 -22.47 -34.97
C VAL A 244 7.34 -23.96 -34.79
N GLY A 245 7.01 -24.53 -33.62
CA GLY A 245 7.11 -25.97 -33.37
C GLY A 245 6.16 -26.80 -34.25
N ALA A 246 4.92 -26.34 -34.44
CA ALA A 246 3.94 -27.02 -35.28
C ALA A 246 4.33 -27.02 -36.77
N ARG A 247 4.90 -25.93 -37.29
CA ARG A 247 5.38 -25.84 -38.68
C ARG A 247 6.53 -26.79 -39.00
N ARG A 248 7.39 -27.12 -38.03
CA ARG A 248 8.51 -28.06 -38.23
C ARG A 248 8.08 -29.52 -38.28
N ARG A 249 6.91 -29.88 -37.76
CA ARG A 249 6.37 -31.25 -37.80
C ARG A 249 5.56 -31.57 -39.06
N GLY A 250 5.20 -30.57 -39.86
CA GLY A 250 4.46 -30.76 -41.13
C GLY A 250 5.34 -30.93 -42.37
N ARG A 251 6.66 -31.13 -42.23
CA ARG A 251 7.62 -31.30 -43.34
C ARG A 251 8.58 -32.49 -43.14
N ALA A 252 8.08 -33.59 -42.59
CA ALA A 252 8.76 -34.89 -42.60
C ALA A 252 7.87 -35.92 -43.29
#